data_AF-A0A956AWB3-F1
#
_entry.id   AF-A0A956AWB3-F1
#
_cell.length_a   1.000
_cell.length_b   1.000
_cell.length_c   1.000
_cell.angle_alpha   90.00
_cell.angle_beta   90.00
_cell.angle_gamma   90.00
#
_symmetry.space_group_name_H-M   'P 1'
#
loop_
_entity.id
_entity.type
_entity.pdbx_description
1 polymer ?
#
loop_
_entity_poly.entity_id
_entity_poly.type
_entity_poly.pdbx_seq_one_letter_code
_entity_poly.pdbx_strand_id
1 'polypeptide(L)' 'MRHAGRRRPARRPMRTAPRRAAASGGAMTEHEPLQESPGRLLAGARIRAGLTLGEVAARSRIPQSALEAIEADDWRRLPA' A
#
# COMPACT_ATOMS: atom_id res chain seq x y z
N MET A 1 -57.89 42.90 -9.45
CA MET A 1 -56.70 43.79 -9.46
C MET A 1 -55.59 43.16 -8.63
N ARG A 2 -54.34 43.33 -9.08
CA ARG A 2 -53.04 43.13 -8.39
C ARG A 2 -52.10 42.11 -9.07
N HIS A 3 -51.26 42.71 -9.91
CA HIS A 3 -49.81 42.55 -10.00
C HIS A 3 -49.21 41.25 -10.53
N ALA A 4 -48.82 41.38 -11.80
CA ALA A 4 -47.59 40.85 -12.36
C ALA A 4 -46.38 41.04 -11.42
N GLY A 5 -45.50 40.03 -11.39
CA GLY A 5 -44.12 40.22 -10.99
C GLY A 5 -43.39 38.95 -10.60
N ARG A 6 -42.20 38.79 -11.22
CA ARG A 6 -40.98 38.20 -10.63
C ARG A 6 -40.94 36.65 -10.69
N ARG A 7 -39.91 35.95 -11.19
CA ARG A 7 -38.53 36.25 -11.62
C ARG A 7 -38.08 35.16 -12.60
N ARG A 8 -37.27 35.54 -13.60
CA ARG A 8 -36.56 34.61 -14.49
C ARG A 8 -35.65 33.66 -13.67
N PRO A 9 -35.63 32.35 -13.91
CA PRO A 9 -34.59 31.50 -13.38
C PRO A 9 -33.27 31.80 -14.12
N ALA A 10 -32.27 32.25 -13.36
CA ALA A 10 -30.92 32.44 -13.87
C ALA A 10 -30.35 31.10 -14.34
N ARG A 11 -30.05 30.99 -15.63
CA ARG A 11 -29.30 29.87 -16.21
C ARG A 11 -27.90 29.86 -15.59
N ARG A 12 -27.65 28.84 -14.76
CA ARG A 12 -26.34 28.51 -14.20
C ARG A 12 -25.33 28.31 -15.35
N PRO A 13 -24.19 29.01 -15.39
CA PRO A 13 -23.17 28.72 -16.39
C PRO A 13 -22.58 27.33 -16.12
N MET A 14 -22.50 26.52 -17.17
CA MET A 14 -21.82 25.23 -17.17
C MET A 14 -20.34 25.46 -16.86
N ARG A 15 -19.91 24.98 -15.69
CA ARG A 15 -18.49 24.83 -15.34
C ARG A 15 -17.95 23.70 -16.20
N THR A 16 -17.37 24.03 -17.34
CA THR A 16 -16.56 23.09 -18.13
C THR A 16 -15.31 22.80 -17.30
N ALA A 17 -15.26 21.63 -16.67
CA ALA A 17 -14.07 21.17 -15.98
C ALA A 17 -12.93 20.94 -17.00
N PRO A 18 -11.67 21.26 -16.67
CA PRO A 18 -10.55 20.88 -17.53
C PRO A 18 -10.39 19.36 -17.49
N ARG A 19 -10.64 18.70 -18.62
CA ARG A 19 -10.29 17.30 -18.85
C ARG A 19 -8.78 17.20 -19.00
N ARG A 20 -8.07 17.16 -17.87
CA ARG A 20 -6.65 16.81 -17.83
C ARG A 20 -6.53 15.29 -17.71
N ALA A 21 -5.47 14.78 -18.35
CA ALA A 21 -4.99 13.40 -18.34
C ALA A 21 -5.69 12.45 -19.33
N ALA A 22 -4.99 12.18 -20.43
CA ALA A 22 -4.44 10.85 -20.67
C ALA A 22 -3.57 10.90 -21.93
N ALA A 23 -2.30 10.56 -21.77
CA ALA A 23 -1.55 9.62 -22.64
C ALA A 23 -0.05 9.85 -22.38
N SER A 24 0.56 9.00 -21.58
CA SER A 24 1.26 7.80 -22.06
C SER A 24 2.72 8.12 -22.32
N GLY A 25 3.52 7.98 -21.27
CA GLY A 25 4.96 8.12 -21.31
C GLY A 25 5.57 7.69 -19.98
N GLY A 26 4.98 6.67 -19.35
CA GLY A 26 5.63 6.00 -18.24
C GLY A 26 6.79 5.24 -18.84
N ALA A 27 7.99 5.82 -18.71
CA ALA A 27 9.25 5.15 -18.97
C ALA A 27 9.14 3.73 -18.42
N MET A 28 9.46 2.74 -19.25
CA MET A 28 9.72 1.37 -18.81
C MET A 28 10.87 1.48 -17.82
N THR A 29 10.51 1.72 -16.57
CA THR A 29 11.44 1.72 -15.46
C THR A 29 11.77 0.25 -15.35
N GLU A 30 12.99 -0.07 -15.76
CA GLU A 30 13.62 -1.35 -15.54
C GLU A 30 13.33 -1.70 -14.08
N HIS A 31 12.37 -2.60 -13.88
CA HIS A 31 12.07 -3.13 -12.56
C HIS A 31 13.24 -4.07 -12.30
N GLU A 32 14.39 -3.53 -11.88
CA GLU A 32 15.32 -4.32 -11.10
C GLU A 32 14.46 -4.95 -10.01
N PRO A 33 14.39 -6.29 -9.91
CA PRO A 33 13.75 -6.90 -8.77
C PRO A 33 14.61 -6.45 -7.59
N LEU A 34 14.14 -5.43 -6.86
CA LEU A 34 14.65 -5.11 -5.53
C LEU A 34 14.58 -6.44 -4.80
N GLN A 35 15.70 -7.15 -4.68
CA GLN A 35 15.73 -8.48 -4.09
C GLN A 35 15.22 -8.30 -2.67
N GLU A 36 13.96 -8.69 -2.46
CA GLU A 36 13.28 -8.44 -1.21
C GLU A 36 13.97 -9.28 -0.15
N SER A 37 14.50 -8.64 0.89
CA SER A 37 15.31 -9.36 1.86
C SER A 37 14.46 -10.47 2.51
N PRO A 38 15.07 -11.62 2.88
CA PRO A 38 14.32 -12.71 3.49
C PRO A 38 13.53 -12.26 4.73
N GLY A 39 14.07 -11.30 5.49
CA GLY A 39 13.39 -10.67 6.61
C GLY A 39 12.10 -9.95 6.22
N ARG A 40 12.12 -9.19 5.12
CA ARG A 40 10.90 -8.53 4.60
C ARG A 40 9.88 -9.52 4.05
N LEU A 41 10.34 -10.58 3.39
CA LEU A 41 9.46 -11.65 2.92
C LEU A 41 8.74 -12.34 4.08
N LEU A 42 9.49 -12.66 5.16
CA LEU A 42 8.94 -13.24 6.38
C LEU A 42 7.93 -12.32 7.05
N ALA A 43 8.31 -11.06 7.30
CA ALA A 43 7.44 -10.07 7.93
C ALA A 43 6.16 -9.87 7.11
N GLY A 44 6.28 -9.70 5.80
CA GLY A 44 5.15 -9.56 4.89
C GLY A 44 4.22 -10.78 4.89
N ALA A 45 4.76 -11.99 4.84
CA ALA A 45 3.96 -13.22 4.89
C ALA A 45 3.20 -13.37 6.21
N ARG A 46 3.87 -13.11 7.34
CA ARG A 46 3.29 -13.18 8.68
C ARG A 46 2.17 -12.16 8.87
N ILE A 47 2.37 -10.91 8.43
CA ILE A 47 1.35 -9.84 8.52
C ILE A 47 0.13 -10.19 7.66
N ARG A 48 0.32 -10.68 6.42
CA ARG A 48 -0.79 -11.12 5.55
C ARG A 48 -1.57 -12.28 6.16
N ALA A 49 -0.90 -13.17 6.89
CA ALA A 49 -1.53 -14.28 7.61
C ALA A 49 -2.16 -13.87 8.95
N GLY A 50 -1.98 -12.63 9.40
CA GLY A 50 -2.47 -12.15 10.70
C GLY A 50 -1.79 -12.81 11.90
N LEU A 51 -0.55 -13.28 11.75
CA LEU A 51 0.18 -14.01 12.79
C LEU A 51 1.18 -13.12 13.52
N THR A 52 1.46 -13.45 14.77
CA THR A 52 2.57 -12.92 15.57
C THR A 52 3.83 -13.76 15.38
N LEU A 53 5.01 -13.20 15.70
CA LEU A 53 6.26 -13.96 15.64
C LEU A 53 6.24 -15.19 16.56
N GLY A 54 5.61 -15.08 17.73
CA GLY A 54 5.44 -16.20 18.67
C GLY A 54 4.59 -17.34 18.09
N GLU A 55 3.52 -17.02 17.37
CA GLU A 55 2.71 -18.04 16.69
C GLU A 55 3.46 -18.71 15.53
N VAL A 56 4.23 -17.93 14.77
CA VAL A 56 5.11 -18.48 13.72
C VAL A 56 6.17 -19.39 14.35
N ALA A 57 6.77 -18.98 15.46
CA ALA A 57 7.74 -19.79 16.21
C ALA A 57 7.12 -21.12 16.68
N ALA A 58 5.95 -21.08 17.30
CA ALA A 58 5.25 -22.28 17.77
C ALA A 58 4.91 -23.24 16.61
N ARG A 59 4.47 -22.72 15.47
CA ARG A 59 4.09 -23.52 14.29
C ARG A 59 5.30 -24.11 13.55
N SER A 60 6.37 -23.34 13.40
CA SER A 60 7.58 -23.74 12.67
C SER A 60 8.58 -24.50 13.54
N ARG A 61 8.42 -24.49 14.87
CA ARG A 61 9.40 -24.97 15.85
C ARG A 61 10.76 -24.26 15.73
N ILE A 62 10.79 -23.08 15.11
CA ILE A 62 11.97 -22.20 15.07
C ILE A 62 11.90 -21.28 16.30
N PRO A 63 13.00 -21.10 17.06
CA PRO A 63 13.02 -20.15 18.17
C PRO A 63 12.60 -18.75 17.73
N GLN A 64 11.76 -18.08 18.51
CA GLN A 64 11.30 -16.73 18.18
C GLN A 64 12.46 -15.76 17.98
N SER A 65 13.52 -15.86 18.78
CA SER A 65 14.74 -15.05 18.66
C SER A 65 15.44 -15.20 17.31
N ALA A 66 15.36 -16.37 16.67
CA ALA A 66 15.92 -16.60 15.35
C ALA A 66 15.04 -15.94 14.27
N LEU A 67 13.72 -15.98 14.41
CA LEU A 67 12.81 -15.27 13.50
C LEU A 67 12.96 -13.75 13.62
N GLU A 68 13.19 -13.23 14.82
CA GLU A 68 13.51 -11.82 15.05
C GLU A 68 14.83 -11.41 14.38
N ALA A 69 15.86 -12.27 14.47
CA ALA A 69 17.12 -12.05 13.77
C ALA A 69 16.95 -12.04 12.25
N ILE A 70 16.09 -12.93 11.71
CA ILE A 70 15.75 -12.96 10.27
C ILE A 70 15.00 -11.68 9.87
N GLU A 71 13.95 -11.27 10.60
CA GLU A 71 13.21 -10.02 10.31
C GLU A 71 14.12 -8.78 10.41
N ALA A 72 15.14 -8.82 11.27
CA ALA A 72 16.13 -7.75 11.44
C ALA A 72 17.33 -7.81 10.46
N ASP A 73 17.41 -8.84 9.59
CA ASP A 73 18.57 -9.10 8.73
C ASP A 73 19.90 -9.29 9.50
N ASP A 74 19.81 -9.72 10.77
CA ASP A 74 20.96 -9.91 11.67
C ASP A 74 21.38 -11.38 11.72
N TRP A 75 22.02 -11.84 10.64
CA TRP A 75 22.47 -13.22 10.48
C TRP A 75 23.50 -13.67 11.52
N ARG A 76 24.19 -12.73 12.17
CA ARG A 76 25.21 -13.03 13.20
C ARG A 76 24.59 -13.55 14.49
N ARG A 77 23.29 -13.32 14.70
CA ARG A 77 22.54 -13.78 15.88
C ARG A 77 21.91 -15.16 15.70
N LEU A 78 22.00 -15.75 14.50
CA LEU A 78 21.51 -17.10 14.26
C LEU A 78 22.49 -18.13 14.85
N PRO A 79 21.98 -19.23 15.42
CA PRO A 79 22.84 -20.34 15.83
C PRO A 79 23.58 -20.90 14.61
N ALA A 80 24.88 -21.15 14.77
CA ALA A 80 25.77 -21.70 13.75
C ALA A 80 25.53 -23.20 13.51
#